data_AF-A0A2K1LB55-F1
#
_entry.id   AF-A0A2K1LB55-F1
#
_cell.length_a   1.000
_cell.length_b   1.000
_cell.length_c   1.000
_cell.angle_alpha   90.00
_cell.angle_beta   90.00
_cell.angle_gamma   90.00
#
_symmetry.space_group_name_H-M   'P 1'
#
loop_
_entity.id
_entity.type
_entity.pdbx_description
1 polymer ?
#
loop_
_entity_poly.entity_id
_entity_poly.type
_entity_poly.pdbx_seq_one_letter_code
_entity_poly.pdbx_strand_id
1 'polypeptide(L)'
;MRMGATVEECELPSFYELLDRFSLFDSSASSGCDVQIGKNGSLFCKCEGCIRWSDFVEGRDPSDIEVKYEVFTREHVAGLACYLRTRAAEFELSVMDVLEVGAGSGRLSYHLNKYLSQLFTKNQGPVVRVVATDSGVRGLDGPSVKKEDAIDAISTRKTQIIISSWMPRSVDWTAHMRVQQSVLEYILIGETDNGICGCPWKTWGFSSPWDWSDSDDSDFDASVSIALQSQEDGSCLRESKESTNGHDRTRGSISSNSGSQIGRTRREKPLYEIDGWERLELHSLSRLQLCRTDERWSSSRHSHTVSFRRKQDAAACCGHTLSPGGWKIENSFSVEE
;
A
#
# COMPACT_ATOMS: atom_id res chain seq x y z
N MET A 1 10.79 21.48 -31.15
CA MET A 1 10.27 22.34 -30.07
C MET A 1 8.83 21.94 -29.81
N ARG A 2 8.38 21.62 -28.60
CA ARG A 2 9.09 21.35 -27.33
C ARG A 2 9.20 19.83 -27.15
N MET A 3 10.27 19.33 -26.53
CA MET A 3 10.18 18.02 -25.89
C MET A 3 9.31 18.23 -24.65
N GLY A 4 8.20 17.50 -24.55
CA GLY A 4 7.39 17.51 -23.33
C GLY A 4 8.22 16.87 -22.21
N ALA A 5 8.17 17.45 -21.02
CA ALA A 5 8.68 16.81 -19.81
C ALA A 5 7.99 15.43 -19.69
N THR A 6 8.73 14.41 -19.25
CA THR A 6 8.06 13.13 -18.94
C THR A 6 7.13 13.34 -17.73
N VAL A 7 6.08 12.53 -17.63
CA VAL A 7 5.04 12.68 -16.59
C VAL A 7 5.61 12.73 -15.16
N GLU A 8 6.74 12.06 -14.93
CA GLU A 8 7.50 12.08 -13.66
C GLU A 8 8.14 13.43 -13.33
N GLU A 9 8.50 14.26 -14.31
CA GLU A 9 9.23 15.52 -14.11
C GLU A 9 8.33 16.69 -13.68
N CYS A 10 7.01 16.56 -13.87
CA CYS A 10 6.02 17.56 -13.43
C CYS A 10 6.06 17.76 -11.91
N GLU A 11 6.09 19.02 -11.46
CA GLU A 11 6.02 19.36 -10.02
C GLU A 11 4.81 18.70 -9.34
N LEU A 12 5.01 18.26 -8.10
CA LEU A 12 3.91 17.68 -7.32
C LEU A 12 2.96 18.79 -6.83
N PRO A 13 1.64 18.59 -6.96
CA PRO A 13 0.65 19.52 -6.42
C PRO A 13 0.75 19.61 -4.89
N SER A 14 0.33 20.74 -4.30
CA SER A 14 0.15 20.77 -2.85
C SER A 14 -1.06 19.94 -2.45
N PHE A 15 -0.92 19.24 -1.35
CA PHE A 15 -2.01 18.67 -0.58
C PHE A 15 -3.09 19.70 -0.28
N TYR A 16 -2.71 20.91 0.16
CA TYR A 16 -3.65 21.95 0.58
C TYR A 16 -4.37 22.60 -0.62
N GLU A 17 -3.66 22.85 -1.72
CA GLU A 17 -4.25 23.32 -2.99
C GLU A 17 -5.30 22.35 -3.52
N LEU A 18 -5.06 21.03 -3.41
CA LEU A 18 -6.02 20.01 -3.83
C LEU A 18 -7.22 19.88 -2.88
N LEU A 19 -7.01 20.03 -1.57
CA LEU A 19 -8.13 20.09 -0.62
C LEU A 19 -9.06 21.26 -0.93
N ASP A 20 -8.50 22.46 -1.17
CA ASP A 20 -9.27 23.67 -1.48
C ASP A 20 -9.96 23.57 -2.84
N ARG A 21 -9.20 23.26 -3.91
CA ARG A 21 -9.69 23.15 -5.30
C ARG A 21 -10.92 22.26 -5.42
N PHE A 22 -10.95 21.13 -4.70
CA PHE A 22 -11.98 20.10 -4.82
C PHE A 22 -12.86 19.94 -3.56
N SER A 23 -12.68 20.80 -2.54
CA SER A 23 -13.38 20.76 -1.25
C SER A 23 -13.33 19.39 -0.55
N LEU A 24 -12.17 18.72 -0.61
CA LEU A 24 -12.00 17.35 -0.11
C LEU A 24 -11.97 17.31 1.43
N PHE A 25 -12.67 16.32 1.99
CA PHE A 25 -12.82 16.07 3.44
C PHE A 25 -13.48 17.19 4.26
N ASP A 26 -14.11 18.18 3.62
CA ASP A 26 -14.82 19.25 4.33
C ASP A 26 -16.18 18.75 4.88
N SER A 27 -16.24 18.58 6.20
CA SER A 27 -17.44 18.20 6.95
C SER A 27 -18.45 19.35 7.12
N SER A 28 -18.11 20.58 6.72
CA SER A 28 -18.96 21.77 6.77
C SER A 28 -19.58 22.14 5.42
N ALA A 29 -18.89 21.86 4.30
CA ALA A 29 -19.46 21.97 2.95
C ALA A 29 -20.52 20.88 2.65
N SER A 30 -20.68 19.89 3.52
CA SER A 30 -21.40 18.64 3.25
C SER A 30 -22.78 18.53 3.91
N SER A 31 -23.62 19.56 3.82
CA SER A 31 -25.08 19.43 4.05
C SER A 31 -25.80 18.70 2.90
N GLY A 32 -25.19 17.65 2.33
CA GLY A 32 -25.67 16.93 1.15
C GLY A 32 -24.65 16.08 0.37
N CYS A 33 -23.43 15.90 0.87
CA CYS A 33 -22.46 14.99 0.24
C CYS A 33 -22.69 13.55 0.74
N ASP A 34 -23.60 12.82 0.09
CA ASP A 34 -23.83 11.40 0.31
C ASP A 34 -23.23 10.61 -0.87
N VAL A 35 -22.16 9.85 -0.61
CA VAL A 35 -21.45 9.07 -1.64
C VAL A 35 -21.95 7.64 -1.58
N GLN A 36 -22.80 7.25 -2.53
CA GLN A 36 -23.31 5.88 -2.61
C GLN A 36 -22.51 5.08 -3.64
N ILE A 37 -22.24 3.80 -3.35
CA ILE A 37 -21.48 2.89 -4.21
C ILE A 37 -22.43 1.85 -4.83
N GLY A 38 -22.46 1.80 -6.15
CA GLY A 38 -23.21 0.81 -6.94
C GLY A 38 -22.57 -0.57 -6.94
N LYS A 39 -23.35 -1.59 -7.31
CA LYS A 39 -22.92 -3.01 -7.33
C LYS A 39 -21.74 -3.33 -8.27
N ASN A 40 -21.35 -2.40 -9.12
CA ASN A 40 -20.24 -2.46 -10.07
C ASN A 40 -19.13 -1.42 -9.75
N GLY A 41 -19.13 -0.85 -8.54
CA GLY A 41 -18.24 0.25 -8.15
C GLY A 41 -18.64 1.64 -8.65
N SER A 42 -19.71 1.78 -9.46
CA SER A 42 -20.14 3.10 -9.93
C SER A 42 -20.57 4.01 -8.78
N LEU A 43 -20.10 5.25 -8.77
CA LEU A 43 -20.51 6.24 -7.78
C LEU A 43 -21.84 6.89 -8.10
N PHE A 44 -22.58 7.17 -7.02
CA PHE A 44 -23.70 8.11 -7.02
C PHE A 44 -23.48 9.13 -5.91
N CYS A 45 -22.64 10.12 -6.18
CA CYS A 45 -22.67 11.41 -5.48
C CYS A 45 -22.93 12.51 -6.52
N LYS A 46 -23.73 13.52 -6.15
CA LYS A 46 -24.11 14.62 -7.05
C LYS A 46 -23.53 15.98 -6.64
N CYS A 47 -22.67 16.03 -5.63
CA CYS A 47 -22.03 17.29 -5.23
C CYS A 47 -20.93 17.66 -6.23
N GLU A 48 -20.73 18.97 -6.42
CA GLU A 48 -19.80 19.50 -7.42
C GLU A 48 -18.34 19.08 -7.15
N GLY A 49 -17.94 19.04 -5.88
CA GLY A 49 -16.59 18.62 -5.46
C GLY A 49 -16.26 17.18 -5.87
N CYS A 50 -17.15 16.22 -5.60
CA CYS A 50 -16.93 14.82 -5.99
C CYS A 50 -16.89 14.62 -7.51
N ILE A 51 -17.72 15.35 -8.27
CA ILE A 51 -17.70 15.31 -9.75
C ILE A 51 -16.35 15.84 -10.26
N ARG A 52 -15.94 17.02 -9.80
CA ARG A 52 -14.67 17.64 -10.22
C ARG A 52 -13.45 16.81 -9.82
N TRP A 53 -13.47 16.16 -8.64
CA TRP A 53 -12.42 15.23 -8.22
C TRP A 53 -12.38 13.97 -9.10
N SER A 54 -13.53 13.35 -9.37
CA SER A 54 -13.67 12.19 -10.26
C SER A 54 -13.14 12.50 -11.67
N ASP A 55 -13.50 13.66 -12.23
CA ASP A 55 -13.01 14.07 -13.54
C ASP A 55 -11.49 14.32 -13.55
N PHE A 56 -10.92 14.87 -12.47
CA PHE A 56 -9.46 15.04 -12.34
C PHE A 56 -8.70 13.72 -12.26
N VAL A 57 -9.15 12.77 -11.42
CA VAL A 57 -8.44 11.48 -11.29
C VAL A 57 -8.66 10.54 -12.48
N GLU A 58 -9.74 10.70 -13.22
CA GLU A 58 -10.04 9.91 -14.42
C GLU A 58 -9.54 10.56 -15.73
N GLY A 59 -8.78 11.67 -15.67
CA GLY A 59 -8.22 12.33 -16.85
C GLY A 59 -9.27 12.98 -17.77
N ARG A 60 -10.42 13.37 -17.20
CA ARG A 60 -11.49 14.13 -17.88
C ARG A 60 -11.43 15.63 -17.62
N ASP A 61 -10.67 16.08 -16.61
CA ASP A 61 -10.42 17.50 -16.36
C ASP A 61 -9.63 18.10 -17.54
N PRO A 62 -10.13 19.13 -18.25
CA PRO A 62 -9.42 19.74 -19.39
C PRO A 62 -8.05 20.34 -19.06
N SER A 63 -7.76 20.59 -17.77
CA SER A 63 -6.44 21.04 -17.31
C SER A 63 -5.45 19.91 -17.06
N ASP A 64 -5.92 18.67 -16.88
CA ASP A 64 -5.11 17.50 -16.59
C ASP A 64 -5.82 16.21 -17.07
N ILE A 65 -5.43 15.75 -18.26
CA ILE A 65 -6.01 14.58 -18.92
C ILE A 65 -5.32 13.26 -18.54
N GLU A 66 -4.42 13.27 -17.55
CA GLU A 66 -3.69 12.08 -17.11
C GLU A 66 -4.51 11.31 -16.07
N VAL A 67 -4.80 10.03 -16.35
CA VAL A 67 -5.45 9.13 -15.39
C VAL A 67 -4.57 8.90 -14.16
N LYS A 68 -5.02 9.34 -12.99
CA LYS A 68 -4.32 9.19 -11.72
C LYS A 68 -4.75 7.90 -11.03
N TYR A 69 -3.85 6.94 -10.98
CA TYR A 69 -3.93 5.79 -10.06
C TYR A 69 -3.49 6.18 -8.63
N GLU A 70 -2.69 7.24 -8.53
CA GLU A 70 -2.23 7.84 -7.29
C GLU A 70 -2.08 9.36 -7.45
N VAL A 71 -2.37 10.10 -6.38
CA VAL A 71 -2.13 11.55 -6.30
C VAL A 71 -1.10 11.83 -5.19
N PHE A 72 0.18 11.72 -5.54
CA PHE A 72 1.29 12.17 -4.69
C PHE A 72 1.21 13.68 -4.46
N THR A 73 1.44 14.10 -3.22
CA THR A 73 1.48 15.51 -2.85
C THR A 73 2.89 15.92 -2.45
N ARG A 74 3.23 17.19 -2.70
CA ARG A 74 4.52 17.78 -2.31
C ARG A 74 4.83 17.55 -0.83
N GLU A 75 3.85 17.76 0.03
CA GLU A 75 3.98 17.66 1.49
C GLU A 75 4.16 16.20 1.95
N HIS A 76 3.45 15.24 1.37
CA HIS A 76 3.63 13.82 1.70
C HIS A 76 5.01 13.31 1.31
N VAL A 77 5.46 13.60 0.09
CA VAL A 77 6.76 13.14 -0.41
C VAL A 77 7.92 13.85 0.30
N ALA A 78 7.83 15.16 0.55
CA ALA A 78 8.82 15.89 1.35
C ALA A 78 8.87 15.39 2.81
N GLY A 79 7.72 15.10 3.41
CA GLY A 79 7.63 14.49 4.74
C GLY A 79 8.27 13.11 4.80
N LEU A 80 8.02 12.25 3.80
CA LEU A 80 8.63 10.93 3.68
C LEU A 80 10.15 11.01 3.44
N ALA A 81 10.62 11.96 2.63
CA ALA A 81 12.06 12.22 2.45
C ALA A 81 12.74 12.65 3.76
N CYS A 82 12.11 13.55 4.53
CA CYS A 82 12.60 13.94 5.86
C CYS A 82 12.61 12.75 6.82
N TYR A 83 11.56 11.93 6.82
CA TYR A 83 11.49 10.70 7.62
C TYR A 83 12.65 9.75 7.30
N LEU A 84 12.86 9.40 6.02
CA LEU A 84 13.94 8.51 5.60
C LEU A 84 15.33 9.04 6.02
N ARG A 85 15.57 10.35 5.90
CA ARG A 85 16.82 10.98 6.36
C ARG A 85 17.00 10.86 7.88
N THR A 86 15.93 11.05 8.66
CA THR A 86 15.97 10.85 10.12
C THR A 86 16.29 9.40 10.47
N ARG A 87 15.67 8.42 9.79
CA ARG A 87 15.96 6.99 10.00
C ARG A 87 17.41 6.64 9.66
N ALA A 88 17.98 7.20 8.58
CA ALA A 88 19.40 7.02 8.28
C ALA A 88 20.33 7.52 9.40
N ALA A 89 19.99 8.64 10.05
CA ALA A 89 20.73 9.14 11.20
C ALA A 89 20.54 8.28 12.46
N GLU A 90 19.32 7.81 12.72
CA GLU A 90 18.99 6.91 13.85
C GLU A 90 19.60 5.50 13.69
N PHE A 91 19.91 5.09 12.46
CA PHE A 91 20.69 3.87 12.15
C PHE A 91 22.20 4.13 12.10
N GLU A 92 22.66 5.35 12.40
CA GLU A 92 24.07 5.78 12.35
C GLU A 92 24.75 5.58 10.97
N LEU A 93 23.96 5.63 9.89
CA LEU A 93 24.42 5.39 8.53
C LEU A 93 24.80 6.69 7.82
N SER A 94 26.05 6.82 7.37
CA SER A 94 26.47 7.93 6.50
C SER A 94 25.84 7.85 5.09
N VAL A 95 25.52 6.64 4.64
CA VAL A 95 24.80 6.36 3.40
C VAL A 95 23.77 5.25 3.66
N MET A 96 22.51 5.47 3.28
CA MET A 96 21.42 4.51 3.41
C MET A 96 20.80 4.22 2.04
N ASP A 97 20.70 2.94 1.68
CA ASP A 97 20.05 2.49 0.46
C ASP A 97 18.61 2.05 0.74
N VAL A 98 17.69 2.61 -0.03
CA VAL A 98 16.25 2.38 0.03
C VAL A 98 15.78 1.76 -1.28
N LEU A 99 14.97 0.70 -1.21
CA LEU A 99 14.37 0.03 -2.36
C LEU A 99 12.86 0.32 -2.40
N GLU A 100 12.34 0.85 -3.50
CA GLU A 100 10.90 0.85 -3.78
C GLU A 100 10.55 -0.35 -4.67
N VAL A 101 9.68 -1.25 -4.19
CA VAL A 101 9.18 -2.40 -4.96
C VAL A 101 7.75 -2.22 -5.41
N GLY A 102 7.46 -2.65 -6.65
CA GLY A 102 6.16 -2.40 -7.29
C GLY A 102 5.98 -0.93 -7.64
N ALA A 103 7.07 -0.25 -8.04
CA ALA A 103 7.13 1.20 -8.16
C ALA A 103 6.29 1.77 -9.33
N GLY A 104 5.76 0.93 -10.23
CA GLY A 104 5.15 1.36 -11.48
C GLY A 104 6.12 2.22 -12.29
N SER A 105 5.74 3.46 -12.60
CA SER A 105 6.62 4.45 -13.26
C SER A 105 7.74 5.00 -12.36
N GLY A 106 7.79 4.65 -11.07
CA GLY A 106 8.82 5.14 -10.16
C GLY A 106 8.68 6.61 -9.77
N ARG A 107 7.52 7.22 -10.03
CA ARG A 107 7.24 8.64 -9.73
C ARG A 107 7.50 9.01 -8.27
N LEU A 108 7.21 8.10 -7.32
CA LEU A 108 7.55 8.29 -5.91
C LEU A 108 9.06 8.38 -5.71
N SER A 109 9.81 7.36 -6.12
CA SER A 109 11.28 7.36 -6.07
C SER A 109 11.93 8.56 -6.77
N TYR A 110 11.40 9.00 -7.92
CA TYR A 110 11.90 10.19 -8.61
C TYR A 110 11.79 11.44 -7.72
N HIS A 111 10.60 11.73 -7.21
CA HIS A 111 10.41 12.91 -6.35
C HIS A 111 11.12 12.76 -4.99
N LEU A 112 11.18 11.57 -4.40
CA LEU A 112 11.96 11.31 -3.18
C LEU A 112 13.44 11.64 -3.40
N ASN A 113 14.06 11.14 -4.47
CA ASN A 113 15.47 11.47 -4.78
C ASN A 113 15.67 12.97 -5.03
N LYS A 114 14.72 13.66 -5.68
CA LYS A 114 14.73 15.12 -5.86
C LYS A 114 14.75 15.86 -4.52
N TYR A 115 13.85 15.53 -3.59
CA TYR A 115 13.80 16.14 -2.25
C TYR A 115 15.01 15.79 -1.39
N LEU A 116 15.45 14.52 -1.38
CA LEU A 116 16.62 14.06 -0.62
C LEU A 116 17.90 14.78 -1.07
N SER A 117 18.08 15.00 -2.37
CA SER A 117 19.20 15.77 -2.92
C SER A 117 19.22 17.21 -2.43
N GLN A 118 18.05 17.87 -2.38
CA GLN A 118 17.90 19.24 -1.86
C GLN A 118 18.13 19.32 -0.34
N LEU A 119 17.77 18.28 0.41
CA LEU A 119 18.03 18.22 1.86
C LEU A 119 19.52 18.02 2.16
N PHE A 120 20.23 17.24 1.35
CA PHE A 120 21.66 17.00 1.50
C PHE A 120 22.49 18.28 1.29
N THR A 121 22.21 19.06 0.23
CA THR A 121 22.94 20.30 -0.06
C THR A 121 22.78 21.38 1.01
N LYS A 122 21.63 21.44 1.69
CA LYS A 122 21.35 22.44 2.73
C LYS A 122 22.03 22.12 4.06
N ASN A 123 21.93 20.88 4.55
CA ASN A 123 22.11 20.56 5.97
C ASN A 123 23.09 19.40 6.24
N GLN A 124 24.15 19.21 5.43
CA GLN A 124 25.23 18.18 5.57
C GLN A 124 24.85 16.98 6.47
N GLY A 125 24.11 16.03 5.91
CA GLY A 125 23.56 14.89 6.64
C GLY A 125 23.81 13.56 5.94
N PRO A 126 23.19 12.45 6.41
CA PRO A 126 23.33 11.16 5.76
C PRO A 126 22.76 11.19 4.34
N VAL A 127 23.43 10.51 3.41
CA VAL A 127 23.00 10.38 2.02
C VAL A 127 21.98 9.25 1.93
N VAL A 128 20.75 9.54 1.52
CA VAL A 128 19.74 8.53 1.26
C VAL A 128 19.57 8.37 -0.25
N ARG A 129 19.63 7.14 -0.75
CA ARG A 129 19.46 6.81 -2.17
C ARG A 129 18.25 5.91 -2.34
N VAL A 130 17.29 6.29 -3.19
CA VAL A 130 16.10 5.47 -3.45
C VAL A 130 16.21 4.84 -4.85
N VAL A 131 16.04 3.53 -4.94
CA VAL A 131 16.03 2.76 -6.19
C VAL A 131 14.63 2.20 -6.42
N ALA A 132 14.02 2.53 -7.55
CA ALA A 132 12.75 1.95 -7.98
C ALA A 132 12.95 0.63 -8.74
N THR A 133 12.14 -0.37 -8.41
CA THR A 133 12.00 -1.63 -9.16
C THR A 133 10.53 -1.94 -9.43
N ASP A 134 10.23 -2.36 -10.65
CA ASP A 134 8.91 -2.87 -11.05
C ASP A 134 9.08 -4.00 -12.08
N SER A 135 8.15 -4.94 -12.13
CA SER A 135 8.17 -6.02 -13.13
C SER A 135 7.82 -5.53 -14.54
N GLY A 136 7.15 -4.38 -14.66
CA GLY A 136 6.62 -3.82 -15.90
C GLY A 136 5.42 -4.59 -16.45
N VAL A 137 4.86 -5.55 -15.71
CA VAL A 137 3.72 -6.40 -16.15
C VAL A 137 2.46 -5.56 -16.46
N ARG A 138 2.28 -4.42 -15.81
CA ARG A 138 1.17 -3.48 -16.07
C ARG A 138 1.46 -2.47 -17.20
N GLY A 139 2.62 -2.52 -17.86
CA GLY A 139 3.04 -1.53 -18.85
C GLY A 139 3.33 -0.14 -18.27
N LEU A 140 3.56 -0.06 -16.96
CA LEU A 140 3.98 1.14 -16.25
C LEU A 140 5.51 1.19 -16.23
N ASP A 141 6.12 1.60 -17.35
CA ASP A 141 7.58 1.75 -17.45
C ASP A 141 7.97 3.24 -17.27
N GLY A 142 8.92 3.53 -16.38
CA GLY A 142 9.53 4.86 -16.18
C GLY A 142 11.05 4.82 -16.42
N PRO A 143 11.69 5.90 -16.94
CA PRO A 143 13.10 5.89 -17.36
C PRO A 143 14.10 5.60 -16.23
N SER A 144 13.71 5.79 -14.96
CA SER A 144 14.56 5.52 -13.78
C SER A 144 14.23 4.20 -13.07
N VAL A 145 13.23 3.44 -13.56
CA VAL A 145 12.78 2.18 -12.95
C VAL A 145 13.58 1.02 -13.48
N LYS A 146 14.06 0.16 -12.57
CA LYS A 146 14.73 -1.09 -12.94
C LYS A 146 13.69 -2.18 -13.14
N LYS A 147 13.71 -2.82 -14.31
CA LYS A 147 12.80 -3.92 -14.64
C LYS A 147 13.23 -5.19 -13.91
N GLU A 148 12.59 -5.48 -12.79
CA GLU A 148 12.98 -6.50 -11.81
C GLU A 148 11.74 -6.92 -11.00
N ASP A 149 11.57 -8.21 -10.72
CA ASP A 149 10.47 -8.64 -9.84
C ASP A 149 10.68 -8.17 -8.40
N ALA A 150 9.58 -7.95 -7.66
CA ALA A 150 9.64 -7.49 -6.29
C ALA A 150 10.38 -8.47 -5.36
N ILE A 151 10.16 -9.78 -5.49
CA ILE A 151 10.79 -10.80 -4.64
C ILE A 151 12.29 -10.93 -4.99
N ASP A 152 12.64 -10.89 -6.27
CA ASP A 152 14.04 -10.90 -6.72
C ASP A 152 14.80 -9.66 -6.24
N ALA A 153 14.20 -8.48 -6.35
CA ALA A 153 14.78 -7.22 -5.87
C ALA A 153 15.02 -7.25 -4.35
N ILE A 154 14.06 -7.73 -3.55
CA ILE A 154 14.20 -7.86 -2.09
C ILE A 154 15.28 -8.89 -1.71
N SER A 155 15.39 -9.97 -2.47
CA SER A 155 16.29 -11.09 -2.16
C SER A 155 17.74 -10.80 -2.53
N THR A 156 17.98 -10.09 -3.64
CA THR A 156 19.32 -9.81 -4.18
C THR A 156 19.95 -8.52 -3.65
N ARG A 157 19.14 -7.51 -3.28
CA ARG A 157 19.63 -6.17 -2.92
C ARG A 157 19.84 -6.04 -1.41
N LYS A 158 21.05 -5.67 -0.99
CA LYS A 158 21.34 -5.26 0.39
C LYS A 158 20.84 -3.82 0.60
N THR A 159 19.67 -3.66 1.20
CA THR A 159 19.04 -2.36 1.47
C THR A 159 18.52 -2.31 2.90
N GLN A 160 18.46 -1.11 3.48
CA GLN A 160 18.11 -0.93 4.90
C GLN A 160 16.62 -0.62 5.10
N ILE A 161 16.01 0.07 4.13
CA ILE A 161 14.58 0.32 4.10
C ILE A 161 13.99 -0.16 2.77
N ILE A 162 12.87 -0.87 2.84
CA ILE A 162 12.07 -1.20 1.66
C ILE A 162 10.76 -0.41 1.73
N ILE A 163 10.34 0.19 0.62
CA ILE A 163 9.05 0.83 0.45
C ILE A 163 8.24 -0.06 -0.50
N SER A 164 7.04 -0.46 -0.09
CA SER A 164 6.06 -1.01 -1.03
C SER A 164 4.92 -0.01 -1.18
N SER A 165 4.79 0.44 -2.42
CA SER A 165 3.91 1.50 -2.83
C SER A 165 2.78 0.84 -3.65
N TRP A 166 1.66 0.50 -3.00
CA TRP A 166 0.52 -0.24 -3.59
C TRP A 166 0.83 -1.70 -3.89
N MET A 167 0.99 -2.49 -2.83
CA MET A 167 1.11 -3.95 -2.94
C MET A 167 -0.15 -4.55 -3.59
N PRO A 168 -0.04 -5.40 -4.63
CA PRO A 168 -1.21 -5.98 -5.28
C PRO A 168 -2.11 -6.76 -4.33
N ARG A 169 -3.42 -6.74 -4.61
CA ARG A 169 -4.42 -7.47 -3.81
C ARG A 169 -4.08 -8.95 -3.67
N SER A 170 -4.20 -9.47 -2.44
CA SER A 170 -3.91 -10.86 -2.08
C SER A 170 -2.46 -11.32 -2.32
N VAL A 171 -1.53 -10.40 -2.56
CA VAL A 171 -0.08 -10.67 -2.57
C VAL A 171 0.52 -10.29 -1.21
N ASP A 172 1.58 -10.99 -0.79
CA ASP A 172 2.37 -10.58 0.37
C ASP A 172 3.88 -10.64 0.10
N TRP A 173 4.47 -9.49 -0.24
CA TRP A 173 5.93 -9.36 -0.34
C TRP A 173 6.59 -9.20 1.04
N THR A 174 5.84 -8.92 2.10
CA THR A 174 6.42 -8.56 3.40
C THR A 174 7.12 -9.72 4.08
N ALA A 175 6.72 -10.97 3.82
CA ALA A 175 7.47 -12.16 4.24
C ALA A 175 8.95 -12.11 3.79
N HIS A 176 9.22 -11.74 2.54
CA HIS A 176 10.59 -11.59 2.03
C HIS A 176 11.34 -10.41 2.66
N MET A 177 10.64 -9.31 2.94
CA MET A 177 11.22 -8.16 3.66
C MET A 177 11.63 -8.54 5.08
N ARG A 178 10.82 -9.36 5.77
CA ARG A 178 11.04 -9.76 7.17
C ARG A 178 12.23 -10.71 7.37
N VAL A 179 12.45 -11.63 6.43
CA VAL A 179 13.59 -12.58 6.49
C VAL A 179 14.93 -11.94 6.06
N GLN A 180 14.91 -10.85 5.29
CA GLN A 180 16.13 -10.21 4.80
C GLN A 180 16.87 -9.47 5.93
N GLN A 181 17.99 -10.01 6.38
CA GLN A 181 18.75 -9.50 7.55
C GLN A 181 19.29 -8.08 7.37
N SER A 182 19.52 -7.64 6.13
CA SER A 182 19.97 -6.27 5.84
C SER A 182 18.89 -5.20 6.00
N VAL A 183 17.61 -5.60 5.95
CA VAL A 183 16.45 -4.71 6.08
C VAL A 183 16.17 -4.48 7.55
N LEU A 184 16.18 -3.21 7.96
CA LEU A 184 15.91 -2.75 9.32
C LEU A 184 14.45 -2.31 9.48
N GLU A 185 13.85 -1.85 8.39
CA GLU A 185 12.50 -1.31 8.32
C GLU A 185 11.86 -1.58 6.94
N TYR A 186 10.56 -1.82 6.90
CA TYR A 186 9.78 -1.69 5.66
C TYR A 186 8.60 -0.76 5.85
N ILE A 187 8.28 0.02 4.81
CA ILE A 187 7.22 1.01 4.80
C ILE A 187 6.18 0.59 3.77
N LEU A 188 4.93 0.46 4.19
CA LEU A 188 3.81 0.17 3.30
C LEU A 188 3.00 1.45 3.10
N ILE A 189 2.62 1.72 1.85
CA ILE A 189 1.75 2.83 1.47
C ILE A 189 0.59 2.30 0.63
N GLY A 190 -0.63 2.46 1.14
CA GLY A 190 -1.84 1.93 0.53
C GLY A 190 -2.97 1.82 1.55
N GLU A 191 -4.09 1.22 1.14
CA GLU A 191 -5.19 0.89 2.04
C GLU A 191 -4.76 -0.24 3.00
N THR A 192 -5.03 -0.06 4.29
CA THR A 192 -4.64 -1.04 5.33
C THR A 192 -5.72 -2.11 5.51
N ASP A 193 -5.68 -2.84 6.63
CA ASP A 193 -6.80 -3.45 7.36
C ASP A 193 -8.04 -3.91 6.55
N ASN A 194 -8.89 -2.98 6.09
CA ASN A 194 -10.16 -3.24 5.39
C ASN A 194 -10.14 -2.98 3.87
N GLY A 195 -8.96 -2.78 3.27
CA GLY A 195 -8.79 -2.41 1.87
C GLY A 195 -8.23 -3.50 0.95
N ILE A 196 -7.78 -3.10 -0.24
CA ILE A 196 -7.35 -3.99 -1.33
C ILE A 196 -5.84 -4.10 -1.52
N CYS A 197 -5.02 -3.40 -0.75
CA CYS A 197 -3.55 -3.45 -0.87
C CYS A 197 -2.98 -4.63 -0.06
N GLY A 198 -2.38 -5.61 -0.74
CA GLY A 198 -1.78 -6.80 -0.11
C GLY A 198 -2.79 -7.78 0.51
N CYS A 199 -2.38 -8.50 1.55
CA CYS A 199 -3.21 -9.42 2.34
C CYS A 199 -3.55 -8.82 3.71
N PRO A 200 -4.83 -8.66 4.12
CA PRO A 200 -5.19 -8.09 5.44
C PRO A 200 -4.44 -8.72 6.62
N TRP A 201 -4.42 -10.05 6.73
CA TRP A 201 -3.70 -10.73 7.80
C TRP A 201 -2.19 -10.81 7.57
N LYS A 202 -1.74 -11.31 6.41
CA LYS A 202 -0.31 -11.61 6.18
C LYS A 202 0.56 -10.35 6.09
N THR A 203 0.03 -9.29 5.45
CA THR A 203 0.72 -8.02 5.20
C THR A 203 0.53 -7.02 6.35
N TRP A 204 -0.71 -6.86 6.85
CA TRP A 204 -1.04 -5.81 7.84
C TRP A 204 -1.29 -6.32 9.26
N GLY A 205 -1.49 -7.62 9.46
CA GLY A 205 -1.88 -8.21 10.75
C GLY A 205 -3.32 -7.93 11.16
N PHE A 206 -4.20 -7.61 10.20
CA PHE A 206 -5.61 -7.40 10.44
C PHE A 206 -6.40 -8.67 10.15
N SER A 207 -7.08 -9.22 11.16
CA SER A 207 -8.11 -10.25 11.01
C SER A 207 -9.44 -9.61 11.34
N SER A 208 -10.42 -9.82 10.46
CA SER A 208 -11.75 -9.28 10.65
C SER A 208 -12.43 -9.99 11.83
N PRO A 209 -13.12 -9.27 12.74
CA PRO A 209 -14.02 -9.91 13.71
C PRO A 209 -15.13 -10.74 13.04
N TRP A 210 -15.32 -10.56 11.74
CA TRP A 210 -16.28 -11.23 10.87
C TRP A 210 -15.59 -12.13 9.83
N ASP A 211 -14.39 -12.67 10.11
CA ASP A 211 -13.81 -13.73 9.29
C ASP A 211 -14.79 -14.92 9.28
N TRP A 212 -15.56 -15.00 8.19
CA TRP A 212 -16.19 -16.25 7.78
C TRP A 212 -15.05 -17.20 7.50
N SER A 213 -14.97 -18.30 8.25
CA SER A 213 -13.94 -19.32 8.09
C SER A 213 -13.72 -19.63 6.61
N ASP A 214 -12.52 -19.30 6.11
CA ASP A 214 -12.11 -19.68 4.75
C ASP A 214 -12.37 -21.18 4.61
N SER A 215 -13.23 -21.49 3.64
CA SER A 215 -13.73 -22.83 3.43
C SER A 215 -12.81 -23.51 2.44
N ASP A 216 -11.99 -24.43 2.97
CA ASP A 216 -11.06 -25.33 2.30
C ASP A 216 -10.16 -24.72 1.19
N ASP A 217 -8.86 -24.64 1.48
CA ASP A 217 -7.82 -24.59 0.46
C ASP A 217 -7.98 -25.78 -0.51
N SER A 218 -8.53 -25.54 -1.70
CA SER A 218 -8.53 -26.50 -2.80
C SER A 218 -7.61 -26.04 -3.94
N ASP A 219 -6.36 -26.52 -3.89
CA ASP A 219 -5.44 -26.73 -5.00
C ASP A 219 -5.40 -25.68 -6.13
N PHE A 220 -4.59 -24.62 -5.94
CA PHE A 220 -4.00 -23.92 -7.09
C PHE A 220 -2.74 -24.68 -7.55
N ASP A 221 -2.95 -25.63 -8.45
CA ASP A 221 -1.90 -26.49 -9.02
C ASP A 221 -0.80 -25.68 -9.72
N ALA A 222 0.41 -25.74 -9.17
CA ALA A 222 1.60 -25.09 -9.69
C ALA A 222 2.28 -25.95 -10.77
N SER A 223 1.61 -26.20 -11.91
CA SER A 223 2.16 -27.00 -13.01
C SER A 223 1.86 -26.49 -14.43
N VAL A 224 2.42 -25.32 -14.79
CA VAL A 224 2.64 -24.97 -16.22
C VAL A 224 4.11 -24.66 -16.48
N SER A 225 4.87 -25.72 -16.77
CA SER A 225 6.12 -25.62 -17.51
C SER A 225 5.88 -26.00 -18.98
N ILE A 226 6.26 -25.08 -19.87
CA ILE A 226 6.56 -25.23 -21.31
C ILE A 226 6.52 -26.66 -21.88
N ALA A 227 5.61 -26.94 -22.85
CA ALA A 227 5.96 -27.53 -24.16
C ALA A 227 4.77 -27.71 -25.15
N LEU A 228 4.90 -27.07 -26.32
CA LEU A 228 4.63 -27.56 -27.69
C LEU A 228 3.65 -28.73 -27.99
N GLN A 229 2.63 -28.41 -28.80
CA GLN A 229 2.24 -29.09 -30.06
C GLN A 229 2.17 -30.64 -30.14
N SER A 230 0.94 -31.18 -30.18
CA SER A 230 0.37 -32.17 -31.14
C SER A 230 -1.05 -32.51 -30.64
N GLN A 231 -2.16 -32.19 -31.30
CA GLN A 231 -2.78 -32.78 -32.51
C GLN A 231 -3.29 -34.24 -32.33
N GLU A 232 -4.56 -34.43 -32.73
CA GLU A 232 -5.31 -35.69 -33.02
C GLU A 232 -6.10 -36.43 -31.88
N ASP A 233 -7.43 -36.30 -31.99
CA ASP A 233 -8.48 -37.35 -32.10
C ASP A 233 -9.00 -38.23 -30.93
N GLY A 234 -10.33 -38.45 -30.97
CA GLY A 234 -11.08 -39.52 -30.26
C GLY A 234 -11.94 -39.03 -29.07
N SER A 235 -13.26 -38.83 -29.20
CA SER A 235 -14.35 -39.83 -29.04
C SER A 235 -14.40 -40.49 -27.63
N CYS A 236 -15.51 -40.67 -26.91
CA CYS A 236 -16.93 -40.82 -27.28
C CYS A 236 -17.87 -40.73 -26.05
N LEU A 237 -19.16 -40.36 -26.26
CA LEU A 237 -20.40 -40.87 -25.58
C LEU A 237 -20.59 -40.62 -24.04
N ARG A 238 -21.70 -39.98 -23.60
CA ARG A 238 -22.98 -40.56 -23.06
C ARG A 238 -22.80 -41.45 -21.81
N GLU A 239 -23.69 -41.54 -20.81
CA GLU A 239 -25.01 -40.98 -20.46
C GLU A 239 -25.20 -41.22 -18.92
N SER A 240 -26.16 -40.70 -18.14
CA SER A 240 -27.45 -40.00 -18.37
C SER A 240 -27.78 -39.06 -17.17
N LYS A 241 -29.07 -38.77 -16.91
CA LYS A 241 -29.65 -38.22 -15.66
C LYS A 241 -30.56 -39.28 -15.02
N GLU A 242 -30.76 -39.26 -13.70
CA GLU A 242 -32.10 -39.14 -13.08
C GLU A 242 -32.07 -38.98 -11.55
N SER A 243 -33.16 -38.45 -10.99
CA SER A 243 -33.37 -38.20 -9.57
C SER A 243 -34.30 -39.23 -8.94
N THR A 244 -34.31 -39.34 -7.61
CA THR A 244 -35.53 -39.65 -6.83
C THR A 244 -35.42 -39.16 -5.39
N ASN A 245 -36.57 -38.81 -4.80
CA ASN A 245 -36.70 -38.35 -3.41
C ASN A 245 -36.82 -39.51 -2.41
N GLY A 246 -36.60 -39.27 -1.12
CA GLY A 246 -37.34 -40.03 -0.09
C GLY A 246 -36.77 -40.06 1.34
N HIS A 247 -37.39 -39.28 2.24
CA HIS A 247 -37.46 -39.50 3.71
C HIS A 247 -36.11 -39.43 4.50
N ASP A 248 -36.07 -39.15 5.81
CA ASP A 248 -37.05 -39.36 6.87
C ASP A 248 -37.05 -38.23 7.94
N ARG A 249 -38.11 -38.16 8.75
CA ARG A 249 -38.30 -37.22 9.88
C ARG A 249 -38.30 -37.98 11.21
N THR A 250 -37.30 -37.75 12.06
CA THR A 250 -37.41 -38.07 13.49
C THR A 250 -37.06 -36.87 14.38
N ARG A 251 -38.02 -36.49 15.24
CA ARG A 251 -37.82 -35.52 16.33
C ARG A 251 -37.09 -36.22 17.49
N GLY A 252 -35.98 -35.64 17.93
CA GLY A 252 -35.29 -36.04 19.16
C GLY A 252 -34.88 -34.83 19.99
N SER A 253 -35.85 -34.21 20.68
CA SER A 253 -35.56 -33.10 21.58
C SER A 253 -34.87 -33.61 22.85
N ILE A 254 -33.54 -33.44 22.95
CA ILE A 254 -32.79 -33.67 24.20
C ILE A 254 -32.17 -32.33 24.62
N SER A 255 -32.63 -31.81 25.75
CA SER A 255 -32.04 -30.62 26.38
C SER A 255 -30.79 -31.00 27.18
N SER A 256 -29.62 -31.00 26.55
CA SER A 256 -28.34 -31.00 27.27
C SER A 256 -27.94 -29.57 27.60
N ASN A 257 -28.24 -29.15 28.82
CA ASN A 257 -27.75 -27.88 29.38
C ASN A 257 -26.25 -28.02 29.73
N SER A 258 -25.39 -28.01 28.73
CA SER A 258 -23.94 -27.99 28.89
C SER A 258 -23.41 -26.59 28.57
N GLY A 259 -22.97 -25.88 29.60
CA GLY A 259 -22.40 -24.54 29.47
C GLY A 259 -21.13 -24.57 28.65
N SER A 260 -21.25 -24.31 27.35
CA SER A 260 -20.11 -23.96 26.53
C SER A 260 -19.79 -22.49 26.81
N GLN A 261 -18.80 -22.25 27.68
CA GLN A 261 -18.11 -20.98 27.66
C GLN A 261 -17.51 -20.86 26.27
N ILE A 262 -18.14 -20.07 25.40
CA ILE A 262 -17.59 -19.72 24.08
C ILE A 262 -16.23 -19.12 24.37
N GLY A 263 -15.19 -19.89 24.08
CA GLY A 263 -13.83 -19.53 24.43
C GLY A 263 -13.53 -18.17 23.82
N ARG A 264 -12.99 -17.25 24.61
CA ARG A 264 -12.27 -16.12 24.06
C ARG A 264 -11.15 -16.70 23.21
N THR A 265 -11.37 -16.81 21.91
CA THR A 265 -10.36 -17.22 20.95
C THR A 265 -9.17 -16.30 21.19
N ARG A 266 -8.05 -16.92 21.58
CA ARG A 266 -6.80 -16.21 21.79
C ARG A 266 -6.44 -15.64 20.44
N ARG A 267 -6.69 -14.33 20.23
CA ARG A 267 -6.31 -13.63 18.99
C ARG A 267 -4.88 -14.02 18.68
N GLU A 268 -4.69 -14.65 17.53
CA GLU A 268 -3.37 -15.06 17.10
C GLU A 268 -2.50 -13.82 16.95
N LYS A 269 -1.19 -13.98 17.09
CA LYS A 269 -0.27 -12.87 16.86
C LYS A 269 -0.13 -12.66 15.36
N PRO A 270 -0.17 -11.41 14.86
CA PRO A 270 0.19 -11.11 13.49
C PRO A 270 1.54 -11.70 13.09
N LEU A 271 1.68 -12.13 11.84
CA LEU A 271 2.93 -12.73 11.34
C LEU A 271 4.13 -11.82 11.57
N TYR A 272 4.00 -10.51 11.32
CA TYR A 272 5.06 -9.56 11.60
C TYR A 272 5.48 -9.55 13.08
N GLU A 273 4.55 -9.73 14.02
CA GLU A 273 4.86 -9.72 15.45
C GLU A 273 5.61 -11.00 15.87
N ILE A 274 5.23 -12.14 15.27
CA ILE A 274 5.90 -13.44 15.42
C ILE A 274 7.33 -13.36 14.89
N ASP A 275 7.52 -12.74 13.72
CA ASP A 275 8.81 -12.56 13.05
C ASP A 275 9.72 -11.50 13.71
N GLY A 276 9.34 -10.96 14.88
CA GLY A 276 10.14 -10.01 15.64
C GLY A 276 9.99 -8.53 15.23
N TRP A 277 8.94 -8.18 14.49
CA TRP A 277 8.68 -6.80 14.05
C TRP A 277 7.59 -6.12 14.89
N GLU A 278 7.57 -4.79 14.82
CA GLU A 278 6.51 -3.91 15.34
C GLU A 278 5.88 -3.11 14.19
N ARG A 279 4.57 -2.85 14.29
CA ARG A 279 3.81 -1.98 13.36
C ARG A 279 3.67 -0.59 13.99
N LEU A 280 4.04 0.46 13.24
CA LEU A 280 3.94 1.86 13.64
C LEU A 280 3.25 2.69 12.56
N GLU A 281 2.08 3.23 12.89
CA GLU A 281 1.35 4.15 12.03
C GLU A 281 2.06 5.51 11.95
N LEU A 282 2.50 5.92 10.75
CA LEU A 282 3.10 7.24 10.54
C LEU A 282 2.01 8.29 10.32
N HIS A 283 1.15 8.48 11.33
CA HIS A 283 -0.09 9.29 11.24
C HIS A 283 0.10 10.66 10.59
N SER A 284 1.21 11.37 10.86
CA SER A 284 1.51 12.67 10.25
C SER A 284 1.67 12.58 8.72
N LEU A 285 2.26 11.50 8.20
CA LEU A 285 2.38 11.24 6.76
C LEU A 285 1.05 10.73 6.18
N SER A 286 0.36 9.81 6.85
CA SER A 286 -0.98 9.34 6.43
C SER A 286 -1.98 10.50 6.26
N ARG A 287 -1.90 11.54 7.11
CA ARG A 287 -2.75 12.73 7.00
C ARG A 287 -2.48 13.61 5.77
N LEU A 288 -1.33 13.47 5.10
CA LEU A 288 -0.95 14.19 3.89
C LEU A 288 -1.24 13.39 2.60
N GLN A 289 -1.79 12.18 2.73
CA GLN A 289 -2.33 11.43 1.61
C GLN A 289 -3.76 11.89 1.28
N LEU A 290 -4.06 11.93 -0.01
CA LEU A 290 -5.40 12.22 -0.54
C LEU A 290 -6.14 10.92 -0.87
N CYS A 291 -5.58 10.13 -1.78
CA CYS A 291 -6.18 8.91 -2.28
C CYS A 291 -5.12 8.03 -2.95
N ARG A 292 -5.15 6.73 -2.62
CA ARG A 292 -4.58 5.67 -3.44
C ARG A 292 -5.53 4.47 -3.35
N THR A 293 -6.18 4.16 -4.47
CA THR A 293 -7.31 3.21 -4.56
C THR A 293 -7.45 2.77 -6.03
N ASP A 294 -7.82 1.51 -6.30
CA ASP A 294 -8.43 1.17 -7.59
C ASP A 294 -9.89 1.72 -7.67
N GLU A 295 -10.47 2.10 -6.53
CA GLU A 295 -11.71 2.87 -6.37
C GLU A 295 -11.46 4.40 -6.36
N ARG A 296 -10.83 4.92 -7.43
CA ARG A 296 -10.14 6.25 -7.56
C ARG A 296 -10.83 7.50 -6.97
N TRP A 297 -12.12 7.38 -6.71
CA TRP A 297 -13.08 8.41 -6.37
C TRP A 297 -13.38 8.51 -4.86
N SER A 298 -12.88 7.60 -4.01
CA SER A 298 -13.18 7.64 -2.57
C SER A 298 -12.61 8.91 -1.93
N SER A 299 -13.50 9.79 -1.49
CA SER A 299 -13.17 10.97 -0.67
C SER A 299 -13.04 10.62 0.82
N SER A 300 -12.79 9.35 1.15
CA SER A 300 -12.55 8.87 2.50
C SER A 300 -11.08 8.50 2.66
N ARG A 301 -10.49 8.87 3.81
CA ARG A 301 -9.07 8.62 4.10
C ARG A 301 -8.84 7.14 4.41
N HIS A 302 -8.63 6.34 3.38
CA HIS A 302 -8.37 4.89 3.50
C HIS A 302 -6.89 4.52 3.36
N SER A 303 -6.09 5.37 2.71
CA SER A 303 -4.67 5.12 2.48
C SER A 303 -3.81 5.61 3.66
N HIS A 304 -2.89 4.78 4.15
CA HIS A 304 -1.98 5.09 5.26
C HIS A 304 -0.52 4.95 4.83
N THR A 305 0.40 5.58 5.57
CA THR A 305 1.83 5.23 5.57
C THR A 305 2.12 4.51 6.88
N VAL A 306 2.52 3.24 6.79
CA VAL A 306 2.79 2.39 7.96
C VAL A 306 4.22 1.90 7.91
N SER A 307 4.96 2.13 9.00
CA SER A 307 6.32 1.64 9.21
C SER A 307 6.24 0.29 9.94
N PHE A 308 7.02 -0.68 9.50
CA PHE A 308 7.25 -1.93 10.21
C PHE A 308 8.74 -2.05 10.51
N ARG A 309 9.10 -2.15 11.78
CA ARG A 309 10.48 -2.09 12.25
C ARG A 309 10.86 -3.39 12.93
N ARG A 310 12.13 -3.82 12.81
CA ARG A 310 12.64 -4.87 13.70
C ARG A 310 12.59 -4.35 15.13
N LYS A 311 12.04 -5.13 16.06
CA LYS A 311 12.21 -4.87 17.49
C LYS A 311 13.71 -4.95 17.76
N GLN A 312 14.30 -3.85 18.23
CA GLN A 312 15.67 -3.88 18.71
C GLN A 312 15.73 -4.84 19.91
N ASP A 313 16.71 -5.73 19.95
CA ASP A 313 16.93 -6.58 21.11
C ASP A 313 17.20 -5.68 22.33
N ALA A 314 16.26 -5.65 23.27
CA ALA A 314 16.31 -4.80 24.46
C ALA A 314 17.50 -5.12 25.40
N ALA A 315 18.32 -6.11 25.05
CA ALA A 315 19.57 -6.47 25.71
C ALA A 315 20.78 -5.60 25.29
N ALA A 316 20.71 -4.84 24.19
CA ALA A 316 21.85 -4.06 23.68
C ALA A 316 21.91 -2.60 24.19
N CYS A 317 20.80 -2.02 24.64
CA CYS A 317 20.66 -0.58 24.88
C CYS A 317 20.44 -0.21 26.36
N CYS A 318 21.23 -0.78 27.28
CA CYS A 318 21.42 -0.21 28.62
C CYS A 318 22.43 0.97 28.59
N GLY A 319 22.15 1.95 27.73
CA GLY A 319 22.92 3.18 27.55
C GLY A 319 22.21 4.12 26.58
N HIS A 320 22.03 5.38 26.98
CA HIS A 320 21.45 6.49 26.20
C HIS A 320 19.93 6.45 25.95
N THR A 321 19.18 6.85 26.97
CA THR A 321 17.88 7.52 26.79
C THR A 321 18.08 8.84 26.04
N LEU A 322 17.55 8.94 24.82
CA LEU A 322 17.33 10.23 24.13
C LEU A 322 15.85 10.59 24.18
N SER A 323 15.57 11.87 24.49
CA SER A 323 14.21 12.38 24.67
C SER A 323 13.52 12.70 23.33
N PRO A 324 12.18 12.63 23.23
CA PRO A 324 11.47 12.90 21.97
C PRO A 324 11.51 14.39 21.62
N GLY A 325 12.43 14.79 20.74
CA GLY A 325 12.45 16.12 20.14
C GLY A 325 11.30 16.27 19.14
N GLY A 326 10.27 17.04 19.49
CA GLY A 326 9.17 17.35 18.58
C GLY A 326 9.58 18.39 17.53
N TRP A 327 9.75 17.96 16.29
CA TRP A 327 10.01 18.87 15.16
C TRP A 327 8.71 19.39 14.58
N LYS A 328 8.55 20.72 14.55
CA LYS A 328 7.52 21.38 13.73
C LYS A 328 7.98 21.42 12.29
N ILE A 329 7.07 21.17 11.35
CA ILE A 329 7.29 21.47 9.94
C ILE A 329 7.18 23.00 9.82
N GLU A 330 8.33 23.68 9.74
CA GLU A 330 8.35 25.11 9.47
C GLU A 330 8.16 25.36 7.97
N ASN A 331 6.98 25.86 7.59
CA ASN A 331 6.68 26.34 6.25
C ASN A 331 7.59 27.53 5.91
N SER A 332 8.75 27.27 5.33
CA SER A 332 9.69 28.27 4.81
C SER A 332 10.06 27.98 3.35
N PHE A 333 9.02 27.86 2.51
CA PHE A 333 9.12 28.16 1.08
C PHE A 333 8.56 29.56 0.83
N SER A 334 9.38 30.57 1.11
CA SER A 334 9.15 31.92 0.59
C SER A 334 9.39 31.88 -0.91
N VAL A 335 8.34 32.19 -1.68
CA VAL A 335 8.49 32.51 -3.10
C VAL A 335 8.89 33.99 -3.16
N GLU A 336 10.11 34.26 -3.60
CA GLU A 336 10.49 35.61 -4.04
C GLU A 336 10.01 35.76 -5.50
N GLU A 337 9.45 36.93 -5.82
CA GLU A 337 8.76 37.26 -7.09
C GLU A 337 9.69 37.38 -8.32
#